data_AF-A0A6P2EB08-F1
#
_entry.id   AF-A0A6P2EB08-F1
#
_cell.length_a   1.000
_cell.length_b   1.000
_cell.length_c   1.000
_cell.angle_alpha   90.00
_cell.angle_beta   90.00
_cell.angle_gamma   90.00
#
_symmetry.space_group_name_H-M   'P 1'
#
loop_
_entity.id
_entity.type
_entity.pdbx_description
1 polymer ?
#
loop_
_entity_poly.entity_id
_entity_poly.type
_entity_poly.pdbx_seq_one_letter_code
_entity_poly.pdbx_strand_id
1 'polypeptide(L)'
;MPSVLFAIYNRENTSGANQDIALELKNFVAGSNKQAAAYAATYYARLGYLPDTKQVLDQALRNGALPTDSYFREIAHLIPEAPPEKQKEFMAEVLASSNRLASDILASGLNSGQDSSAAPFLKSSEDMAKLLRNTEPDFGPEVGLYPGTDALRYCTWLRASATIESAKSGRNMNEIIVAKLSEPGTDPRKVLAYLSSWDAMPLIAEAMPGSQVQKLAAIARRQSDQNPGNRDMRDLVHTIEARMKHPPPAAPKPVFTMPAGPAVPPAPKHP
;
A
#
# COMPACT_ATOMS: atom_id res chain seq x y z
N MET A 1 1.39 -31.28 10.08
CA MET A 1 1.89 -32.16 9.00
C MET A 1 2.36 -31.35 7.80
N PRO A 2 1.52 -30.57 7.07
CA PRO A 2 2.00 -29.75 5.95
C PRO A 2 3.12 -28.75 6.31
N SER A 3 3.05 -28.18 7.51
CA SER A 3 4.08 -27.26 8.03
C SER A 3 5.43 -27.92 8.28
N VAL A 4 5.44 -29.20 8.66
CA VAL A 4 6.69 -29.97 8.88
C VAL A 4 7.36 -30.28 7.55
N LEU A 5 6.56 -30.69 6.55
CA LEU A 5 7.04 -30.95 5.19
C LEU A 5 7.65 -29.70 4.54
N PHE A 6 7.01 -28.55 4.70
CA PHE A 6 7.56 -27.28 4.23
C PHE A 6 8.87 -26.91 4.94
N ALA A 7 8.95 -27.12 6.26
CA ALA A 7 10.14 -26.75 7.04
C ALA A 7 11.39 -27.58 6.68
N ILE A 8 11.22 -28.78 6.14
CA ILE A 8 12.34 -29.65 5.71
C ILE A 8 12.67 -29.51 4.22
N TYR A 9 11.87 -28.75 3.46
CA TYR A 9 12.18 -28.44 2.06
C TYR A 9 13.42 -27.55 1.99
N ASN A 10 14.36 -27.90 1.11
CA ASN A 10 15.54 -27.09 0.89
C ASN A 10 15.89 -27.05 -0.61
N ARG A 11 15.79 -25.85 -1.20
CA ARG A 11 16.02 -25.59 -2.62
C ARG A 11 17.45 -25.90 -3.08
N GLU A 12 18.41 -25.82 -2.17
CA GLU A 12 19.84 -26.05 -2.40
C GLU A 12 20.27 -27.49 -2.07
N ASN A 13 19.47 -28.21 -1.27
CA ASN A 13 19.74 -29.59 -0.91
C ASN A 13 18.98 -30.54 -1.83
N THR A 14 19.71 -31.17 -2.74
CA THR A 14 19.20 -32.17 -3.69
C THR A 14 19.03 -33.56 -3.06
N SER A 15 18.82 -33.66 -1.75
CA SER A 15 18.73 -34.93 -0.98
C SER A 15 17.56 -35.87 -1.38
N GLY A 16 16.99 -35.73 -2.58
CA GLY A 16 15.97 -36.57 -3.18
C GLY A 16 14.55 -36.25 -2.72
N ALA A 17 14.37 -35.88 -1.44
CA ALA A 17 13.06 -35.75 -0.81
C ALA A 17 12.23 -34.53 -1.27
N ASN A 18 12.80 -33.56 -1.98
CA ASN A 18 12.05 -32.37 -2.43
C ASN A 18 10.87 -32.73 -3.36
N GLN A 19 11.04 -33.77 -4.19
CA GLN A 19 9.97 -34.27 -5.04
C GLN A 19 8.87 -34.95 -4.21
N ASP A 20 9.26 -35.74 -3.21
CA ASP A 20 8.32 -36.40 -2.30
C ASP A 20 7.54 -35.38 -1.46
N ILE A 21 8.21 -34.35 -0.94
CA ILE A 21 7.58 -33.24 -0.19
C ILE A 21 6.54 -32.52 -1.06
N ALA A 22 6.91 -32.16 -2.30
CA ALA A 22 5.99 -31.51 -3.22
C ALA A 22 4.79 -32.41 -3.54
N LEU A 23 5.02 -33.69 -3.82
CA LEU A 23 3.97 -34.66 -4.09
C LEU A 23 3.04 -34.86 -2.88
N GLU A 24 3.59 -34.93 -1.68
CA GLU A 24 2.82 -35.12 -0.46
C GLU A 24 1.97 -33.89 -0.12
N LEU A 25 2.52 -32.67 -0.27
CA LEU A 25 1.75 -31.43 -0.17
C LEU A 25 0.60 -31.40 -1.19
N LYS A 26 0.85 -31.80 -2.45
CA LYS A 26 -0.20 -31.91 -3.46
C LYS A 26 -1.30 -32.91 -3.08
N ASN A 27 -0.93 -34.06 -2.50
CA ASN A 27 -1.90 -35.04 -2.02
C ASN A 27 -2.75 -34.50 -0.86
N PHE A 28 -2.16 -33.71 0.05
CA PHE A 28 -2.91 -33.05 1.12
C PHE A 28 -3.97 -32.07 0.61
N VAL A 29 -3.75 -31.42 -0.54
CA VAL A 29 -4.75 -30.52 -1.16
C VAL A 29 -6.01 -31.26 -1.61
N ALA A 30 -5.88 -32.52 -2.00
CA ALA A 30 -7.02 -33.37 -2.37
C ALA A 30 -7.76 -33.95 -1.14
N GLY A 31 -7.23 -33.76 0.07
CA GLY A 31 -7.81 -34.31 1.29
C GLY A 31 -9.14 -33.65 1.70
N SER A 32 -9.92 -34.35 2.53
CA SER A 32 -11.20 -33.86 3.06
C SER A 32 -11.05 -32.79 4.15
N ASN A 33 -9.88 -32.68 4.78
CA ASN A 33 -9.60 -31.65 5.77
C ASN A 33 -9.23 -30.33 5.09
N LYS A 34 -10.19 -29.40 5.04
CA LYS A 34 -10.04 -28.08 4.41
C LYS A 34 -8.87 -27.26 4.95
N GLN A 35 -8.62 -27.29 6.26
CA GLN A 35 -7.53 -26.52 6.84
C GLN A 35 -6.17 -27.10 6.41
N ALA A 36 -6.02 -28.43 6.43
CA ALA A 36 -4.81 -29.08 5.95
C ALA A 36 -4.58 -28.83 4.45
N ALA A 37 -5.64 -28.90 3.64
CA ALA A 37 -5.58 -28.61 2.22
C ALA A 37 -5.18 -27.15 1.93
N ALA A 38 -5.71 -26.19 2.70
CA ALA A 38 -5.35 -24.78 2.57
C ALA A 38 -3.85 -24.55 2.86
N TYR A 39 -3.35 -25.08 3.97
CA TYR A 39 -1.93 -24.98 4.29
C TYR A 39 -1.05 -25.67 3.25
N ALA A 40 -1.44 -26.85 2.80
CA ALA A 40 -0.68 -27.59 1.81
C ALA A 40 -0.59 -26.84 0.47
N ALA A 41 -1.68 -26.24 0.01
CA ALA A 41 -1.69 -25.42 -1.21
C ALA A 41 -0.80 -24.18 -1.09
N THR A 42 -0.87 -23.47 0.04
CA THR A 42 0.00 -22.32 0.32
C THR A 42 1.48 -22.71 0.40
N TYR A 43 1.81 -23.79 1.11
CA TYR A 43 3.21 -24.24 1.21
C TYR A 43 3.75 -24.74 -0.13
N TYR A 44 2.93 -25.44 -0.91
CA TYR A 44 3.29 -25.87 -2.25
C TYR A 44 3.64 -24.67 -3.15
N ALA A 45 2.82 -23.62 -3.14
CA ALA A 45 3.07 -22.39 -3.90
C ALA A 45 4.33 -21.63 -3.45
N ARG A 46 4.80 -21.86 -2.23
CA ARG A 46 6.00 -21.21 -1.66
C ARG A 46 7.28 -22.02 -1.81
N LEU A 47 7.21 -23.20 -2.44
CA LEU A 47 8.42 -23.93 -2.86
C LEU A 47 9.15 -23.24 -4.03
N GLY A 48 8.51 -22.21 -4.60
CA GLY A 48 8.90 -21.51 -5.82
C GLY A 48 7.96 -21.88 -6.97
N TYR A 49 8.22 -21.33 -8.17
CA TYR A 49 7.39 -21.67 -9.33
C TYR A 49 7.57 -23.14 -9.75
N LEU A 50 6.52 -23.94 -9.57
CA LEU A 50 6.36 -25.27 -10.18
C LEU A 50 5.25 -25.24 -11.25
N PRO A 51 5.38 -25.98 -12.38
CA PRO A 51 4.42 -25.89 -13.50
C PRO A 51 2.96 -26.16 -13.14
N ASP A 52 2.69 -26.99 -12.13
CA ASP A 52 1.36 -27.36 -11.65
C ASP A 52 0.90 -26.55 -10.42
N THR A 53 1.66 -25.55 -9.98
CA THR A 53 1.30 -24.71 -8.82
C THR A 53 -0.08 -24.07 -8.99
N LYS A 54 -0.39 -23.53 -10.18
CA LYS A 54 -1.70 -22.94 -10.46
C LYS A 54 -2.82 -23.97 -10.30
N GLN A 55 -2.62 -25.19 -10.79
CA GLN A 55 -3.59 -26.27 -10.67
C GLN A 55 -3.86 -26.64 -9.21
N VAL A 56 -2.81 -26.68 -8.39
CA VAL A 56 -2.92 -26.94 -6.95
C VAL A 56 -3.72 -25.85 -6.25
N LEU A 57 -3.43 -24.58 -6.54
CA LEU A 57 -4.19 -23.44 -6.02
C LEU A 57 -5.64 -23.44 -6.50
N ASP A 58 -5.90 -23.72 -7.78
CA ASP A 58 -7.24 -23.79 -8.37
C ASP A 58 -8.06 -24.93 -7.76
N GLN A 59 -7.42 -26.06 -7.41
CA GLN A 59 -8.07 -27.16 -6.72
C GLN A 59 -8.47 -26.76 -5.29
N ALA A 60 -7.57 -26.12 -4.55
CA ALA A 60 -7.83 -25.65 -3.19
C ALA A 60 -8.90 -24.54 -3.16
N LEU A 61 -8.96 -23.70 -4.19
CA LEU A 61 -10.03 -22.71 -4.34
C LEU A 61 -11.37 -23.40 -4.61
N ARG A 62 -11.43 -24.31 -5.59
CA ARG A 62 -12.68 -24.99 -6.00
C ARG A 62 -13.28 -25.90 -4.93
N ASN A 63 -12.46 -26.57 -4.11
CA ASN A 63 -12.95 -27.38 -3.00
C ASN A 63 -13.28 -26.55 -1.74
N GLY A 64 -13.10 -25.22 -1.80
CA GLY A 64 -13.39 -24.28 -0.72
C GLY A 64 -12.43 -24.41 0.47
N ALA A 65 -11.23 -24.97 0.28
CA ALA A 65 -10.17 -24.96 1.27
C ALA A 65 -9.47 -23.59 1.32
N LEU A 66 -9.26 -22.97 0.16
CA LEU A 66 -8.57 -21.69 0.03
C LEU A 66 -9.55 -20.56 -0.29
N PRO A 67 -9.66 -19.52 0.57
CA PRO A 67 -10.43 -18.32 0.24
C PRO A 67 -9.85 -17.58 -0.97
N THR A 68 -10.69 -16.85 -1.70
CA THR A 68 -10.31 -16.07 -2.89
C THR A 68 -9.13 -15.13 -2.63
N ASP A 69 -9.12 -14.40 -1.52
CA ASP A 69 -7.98 -13.51 -1.18
C ASP A 69 -6.68 -14.28 -0.95
N SER A 70 -6.76 -15.48 -0.35
CA SER A 70 -5.58 -16.31 -0.13
C SER A 70 -5.08 -16.93 -1.44
N TYR A 71 -5.97 -17.26 -2.37
CA TYR A 71 -5.61 -17.64 -3.73
C TYR A 71 -4.81 -16.54 -4.42
N PHE A 72 -5.37 -15.33 -4.48
CA PHE A 72 -4.73 -14.21 -5.16
C PHE A 72 -3.44 -13.74 -4.47
N ARG A 73 -3.33 -13.88 -3.14
CA ARG A 73 -2.07 -13.69 -2.42
C ARG A 73 -0.97 -14.61 -2.95
N GLU A 74 -1.23 -15.91 -3.08
CA GLU A 74 -0.20 -16.83 -3.55
C GLU A 74 0.10 -16.62 -5.05
N ILE A 75 -0.90 -16.30 -5.89
CA ILE A 75 -0.64 -15.92 -7.29
C ILE A 75 0.26 -14.66 -7.38
N ALA A 76 0.02 -13.65 -6.55
CA ALA A 76 0.85 -12.45 -6.50
C ALA A 76 2.32 -12.76 -6.14
N HIS A 77 2.53 -13.67 -5.19
CA HIS A 77 3.88 -14.13 -4.82
C HIS A 77 4.55 -14.99 -5.89
N LEU A 78 3.78 -15.67 -6.75
CA LEU A 78 4.32 -16.49 -7.84
C LEU A 78 4.76 -15.68 -9.06
N ILE A 79 4.12 -14.54 -9.33
CA ILE A 79 4.45 -13.71 -10.50
C ILE A 79 5.96 -13.42 -10.59
N PRO A 80 6.66 -13.03 -9.51
CA PRO A 80 8.10 -12.78 -9.61
C PRO A 80 8.96 -13.96 -10.02
N GLU A 81 8.54 -15.19 -9.71
CA GLU A 81 9.30 -16.41 -9.95
C GLU A 81 8.86 -17.17 -11.21
N ALA A 82 7.72 -16.80 -11.81
CA ALA A 82 7.16 -17.49 -12.95
C ALA A 82 7.92 -17.17 -14.26
N PRO A 83 7.92 -18.09 -15.25
CA PRO A 83 8.36 -17.81 -16.61
C PRO A 83 7.55 -16.67 -17.26
N PRO A 84 8.11 -15.91 -18.22
CA PRO A 84 7.48 -14.72 -18.79
C PRO A 84 6.04 -14.91 -19.31
N GLU A 85 5.74 -16.07 -19.89
CA GLU A 85 4.41 -16.41 -20.39
C GLU A 85 3.40 -16.49 -19.24
N LYS A 86 3.84 -17.05 -18.11
CA LYS A 86 3.02 -17.24 -16.91
C LYS A 86 2.91 -15.98 -16.07
N GLN A 87 3.93 -15.12 -16.08
CA GLN A 87 3.85 -13.79 -15.48
C GLN A 87 2.68 -12.98 -16.07
N LYS A 88 2.53 -13.00 -17.40
CA LYS A 88 1.42 -12.33 -18.11
C LYS A 88 0.07 -12.95 -17.77
N GLU A 89 -0.03 -14.27 -17.79
CA GLU A 89 -1.25 -15.00 -17.43
C GLU A 89 -1.72 -14.65 -16.01
N PHE A 90 -0.83 -14.76 -15.03
CA PHE A 90 -1.13 -14.46 -13.63
C PHE A 90 -1.45 -12.99 -13.40
N MET A 91 -0.75 -12.07 -14.08
CA MET A 91 -1.05 -10.65 -14.00
C MET A 91 -2.45 -10.33 -14.53
N ALA A 92 -2.84 -10.93 -15.65
CA ALA A 92 -4.17 -10.76 -16.23
C ALA A 92 -5.27 -11.30 -15.28
N GLU A 93 -5.02 -12.43 -14.62
CA GLU A 93 -5.93 -13.02 -13.63
C GLU A 93 -6.09 -12.14 -12.38
N VAL A 94 -4.99 -11.59 -11.87
CA VAL A 94 -5.02 -10.62 -10.76
C VAL A 94 -5.76 -9.34 -11.17
N LEU A 95 -5.50 -8.82 -12.36
CA LEU A 95 -6.20 -7.63 -12.87
C LEU A 95 -7.71 -7.86 -12.99
N ALA A 96 -8.12 -9.00 -13.55
CA ALA A 96 -9.53 -9.35 -13.75
C ALA A 96 -10.31 -9.44 -12.43
N SER A 97 -9.65 -9.88 -11.35
CA SER A 97 -10.28 -9.91 -10.02
C SER A 97 -10.24 -8.57 -9.29
N SER A 98 -9.35 -7.65 -9.70
CA SER A 98 -9.03 -6.41 -8.97
C SER A 98 -8.78 -6.66 -7.47
N ASN A 99 -8.16 -7.80 -7.14
CA ASN A 99 -7.96 -8.20 -5.77
C ASN A 99 -6.99 -7.24 -5.04
N ARG A 100 -7.50 -6.56 -4.00
CA ARG A 100 -6.75 -5.53 -3.26
C ARG A 100 -5.49 -6.10 -2.59
N LEU A 101 -5.57 -7.31 -2.03
CA LEU A 101 -4.44 -7.95 -1.35
C LEU A 101 -3.31 -8.30 -2.32
N ALA A 102 -3.65 -8.88 -3.49
CA ALA A 102 -2.66 -9.14 -4.53
C ALA A 102 -2.01 -7.84 -5.05
N SER A 103 -2.80 -6.78 -5.22
CA SER A 103 -2.28 -5.47 -5.61
C SER A 103 -1.27 -4.91 -4.59
N ASP A 104 -1.57 -5.00 -3.30
CA ASP A 104 -0.66 -4.54 -2.23
C ASP A 104 0.66 -5.34 -2.25
N ILE A 105 0.60 -6.65 -2.46
CA ILE A 105 1.79 -7.53 -2.53
C ILE A 105 2.65 -7.15 -3.75
N LEU A 106 2.04 -6.98 -4.91
CA LEU A 106 2.75 -6.59 -6.13
C LEU A 106 3.33 -5.17 -6.03
N ALA A 107 2.61 -4.23 -5.44
CA ALA A 107 3.09 -2.88 -5.16
C ALA A 107 4.29 -2.90 -4.19
N SER A 108 4.23 -3.71 -3.14
CA SER A 108 5.36 -3.93 -2.25
C SER A 108 6.56 -4.55 -2.97
N GLY A 109 6.32 -5.52 -3.86
CA GLY A 109 7.36 -6.15 -4.67
C GLY A 109 8.06 -5.18 -5.63
N LEU A 110 7.33 -4.22 -6.20
CA LEU A 110 7.91 -3.13 -7.01
C LEU A 110 8.82 -2.21 -6.19
N ASN A 111 8.43 -1.93 -4.95
CA ASN A 111 9.12 -0.97 -4.07
C ASN A 111 10.32 -1.55 -3.34
N SER A 112 10.40 -2.87 -3.17
CA SER A 112 11.45 -3.51 -2.36
C SER A 112 12.85 -3.38 -2.97
N GLY A 113 12.96 -2.95 -4.24
CA GLY A 113 14.24 -2.76 -4.92
C GLY A 113 15.06 -4.04 -5.05
N GLN A 114 14.51 -5.19 -4.66
CA GLN A 114 15.15 -6.46 -4.93
C GLN A 114 15.14 -6.66 -6.44
N ASP A 115 16.31 -6.94 -6.99
CA ASP A 115 16.52 -7.43 -8.36
C ASP A 115 15.92 -8.83 -8.53
N SER A 116 14.64 -8.97 -8.18
CA SER A 116 13.82 -10.08 -8.63
C SER A 116 13.78 -10.01 -10.15
N SER A 117 13.93 -11.16 -10.79
CA SER A 117 13.89 -11.30 -12.26
C SER A 117 12.65 -10.66 -12.90
N ALA A 118 11.57 -10.46 -12.13
CA ALA A 118 10.34 -9.84 -12.60
C ALA A 118 10.19 -8.34 -12.34
N ALA A 119 11.10 -7.67 -11.63
CA ALA A 119 11.00 -6.22 -11.44
C ALA A 119 10.92 -5.45 -12.79
N PRO A 120 11.68 -5.82 -13.85
CA PRO A 120 11.50 -5.24 -15.18
C PRO A 120 10.12 -5.51 -15.79
N PHE A 121 9.58 -6.73 -15.62
CA PHE A 121 8.25 -7.11 -16.10
C PHE A 121 7.17 -6.26 -15.43
N LEU A 122 7.16 -6.19 -14.10
CA LEU A 122 6.15 -5.43 -13.36
C LEU A 122 6.20 -3.93 -13.69
N LYS A 123 7.40 -3.35 -13.84
CA LYS A 123 7.59 -1.93 -14.20
C LYS A 123 7.08 -1.58 -15.59
N SER A 124 7.19 -2.51 -16.54
CA SER A 124 6.77 -2.32 -17.93
C SER A 124 5.35 -2.83 -18.22
N SER A 125 4.70 -3.49 -17.26
CA SER A 125 3.39 -4.10 -17.43
C SER A 125 2.26 -3.06 -17.39
N GLU A 126 1.53 -2.92 -18.50
CA GLU A 126 0.33 -2.10 -18.55
C GLU A 126 -0.80 -2.68 -17.67
N ASP A 127 -0.84 -4.00 -17.47
CA ASP A 127 -1.83 -4.63 -16.58
C ASP A 127 -1.55 -4.30 -15.11
N MET A 128 -0.27 -4.24 -14.72
CA MET A 128 0.10 -3.74 -13.39
C MET A 128 -0.26 -2.26 -13.22
N ALA A 129 -0.03 -1.44 -14.26
CA ALA A 129 -0.41 -0.03 -14.24
C ALA A 129 -1.94 0.14 -14.11
N LYS A 130 -2.73 -0.67 -14.83
CA LYS A 130 -4.20 -0.70 -14.70
C LYS A 130 -4.65 -1.18 -13.33
N LEU A 131 -4.02 -2.22 -12.80
CA LEU A 131 -4.34 -2.76 -11.48
C LEU A 131 -4.20 -1.66 -10.42
N LEU A 132 -3.05 -0.97 -10.38
CA LEU A 132 -2.84 0.13 -9.43
C LEU A 132 -3.88 1.24 -9.60
N ARG A 133 -4.26 1.62 -10.82
CA ARG A 133 -5.32 2.62 -11.02
C ARG A 133 -6.67 2.17 -10.43
N ASN A 134 -6.97 0.87 -10.49
CA ASN A 134 -8.24 0.33 -9.97
C ASN A 134 -8.23 0.09 -8.46
N THR A 135 -7.06 0.08 -7.82
CA THR A 135 -6.89 -0.31 -6.42
C THR A 135 -6.32 0.80 -5.55
N GLU A 136 -6.40 2.07 -5.99
CA GLU A 136 -5.99 3.22 -5.17
C GLU A 136 -6.65 3.15 -3.78
N PRO A 137 -5.86 3.17 -2.68
CA PRO A 137 -6.42 3.17 -1.34
C PRO A 137 -7.27 4.41 -1.05
N ASP A 138 -8.46 4.18 -0.51
CA ASP A 138 -9.36 5.22 -0.01
C ASP A 138 -9.28 5.28 1.53
N PHE A 139 -9.36 6.50 2.08
CA PHE A 139 -9.33 6.76 3.52
C PHE A 139 -10.75 6.83 4.13
N GLY A 140 -11.78 6.61 3.31
CA GLY A 140 -13.17 6.60 3.73
C GLY A 140 -13.69 7.96 4.21
N PRO A 141 -14.96 8.05 4.63
CA PRO A 141 -15.62 9.33 4.95
C PRO A 141 -15.25 9.90 6.33
N GLU A 142 -14.58 9.13 7.20
CA GLU A 142 -14.29 9.53 8.58
C GLU A 142 -13.07 10.46 8.66
N VAL A 143 -13.28 11.73 8.25
CA VAL A 143 -12.21 12.76 8.12
C VAL A 143 -11.47 13.03 9.44
N GLY A 144 -12.09 12.74 10.59
CA GLY A 144 -11.51 12.93 11.92
C GLY A 144 -10.57 11.82 12.40
N LEU A 145 -10.52 10.67 11.72
CA LEU A 145 -9.63 9.56 12.05
C LEU A 145 -8.46 9.45 11.06
N TYR A 146 -7.30 9.02 11.56
CA TYR A 146 -6.14 8.73 10.73
C TYR A 146 -5.94 7.21 10.62
N PRO A 147 -6.29 6.59 9.48
CA PRO A 147 -6.19 5.14 9.32
C PRO A 147 -4.73 4.76 9.01
N GLY A 148 -3.95 4.44 10.05
CA GLY A 148 -2.52 4.12 9.92
C GLY A 148 -2.23 3.01 8.90
N THR A 149 -3.08 1.98 8.83
CA THR A 149 -2.94 0.89 7.84
C THR A 149 -3.20 1.35 6.41
N ASP A 150 -4.25 2.15 6.16
CA ASP A 150 -4.52 2.67 4.81
C ASP A 150 -3.49 3.72 4.40
N ALA A 151 -2.95 4.49 5.35
CA ALA A 151 -1.83 5.39 5.12
C ALA A 151 -0.58 4.65 4.62
N LEU A 152 -0.21 3.56 5.28
CA LEU A 152 0.91 2.72 4.83
C LEU A 152 0.66 2.17 3.43
N ARG A 153 -0.52 1.59 3.19
CA ARG A 153 -0.91 1.06 1.87
C ARG A 153 -0.88 2.11 0.79
N TYR A 154 -1.37 3.32 1.08
CA TYR A 154 -1.34 4.44 0.16
C TYR A 154 0.10 4.84 -0.19
N CYS A 155 1.01 4.89 0.79
CA CYS A 155 2.42 5.17 0.52
C CYS A 155 3.05 4.12 -0.40
N THR A 156 2.79 2.83 -0.12
CA THR A 156 3.26 1.72 -0.98
C THR A 156 2.69 1.83 -2.39
N TRP A 157 1.38 2.06 -2.51
CA TRP A 157 0.69 2.23 -3.79
C TRP A 157 1.20 3.42 -4.59
N LEU A 158 1.39 4.58 -3.94
CA LEU A 158 1.83 5.82 -4.57
C LEU A 158 3.23 5.68 -5.16
N ARG A 159 4.14 5.05 -4.41
CA ARG A 159 5.49 4.76 -4.89
C ARG A 159 5.51 3.76 -6.03
N ALA A 160 4.70 2.70 -5.96
CA ALA A 160 4.61 1.72 -7.03
C ALA A 160 4.06 2.36 -8.32
N SER A 161 3.03 3.19 -8.19
CA SER A 161 2.43 3.94 -9.30
C SER A 161 3.44 4.90 -9.93
N ALA A 162 4.16 5.68 -9.10
CA ALA A 162 5.20 6.59 -9.56
C ALA A 162 6.40 5.86 -10.18
N THR A 163 6.74 4.67 -9.70
CA THR A 163 7.80 3.83 -10.29
C THR A 163 7.44 3.42 -11.72
N ILE A 164 6.21 2.97 -11.96
CA ILE A 164 5.73 2.60 -13.30
C ILE A 164 5.70 3.84 -14.21
N GLU A 165 5.16 4.96 -13.73
CA GLU A 165 5.11 6.20 -14.52
C GLU A 165 6.50 6.74 -14.83
N SER A 166 7.44 6.66 -13.89
CA SER A 166 8.83 7.07 -14.08
C SER A 166 9.50 6.21 -15.14
N ALA A 167 9.31 4.88 -15.08
CA ALA A 167 9.84 3.97 -16.09
C ALA A 167 9.28 4.24 -17.50
N LYS A 168 8.01 4.67 -17.60
CA LYS A 168 7.35 4.97 -18.87
C LYS A 168 7.73 6.35 -19.44
N SER A 169 7.86 7.35 -18.59
CA SER A 169 8.02 8.76 -19.00
C SER A 169 9.45 9.27 -18.93
N GLY A 170 10.35 8.56 -18.23
CA GLY A 170 11.69 9.04 -17.90
C GLY A 170 11.72 10.16 -16.86
N ARG A 171 10.57 10.61 -16.34
CA ARG A 171 10.48 11.66 -15.31
C ARG A 171 11.00 11.15 -13.97
N ASN A 172 11.48 12.06 -13.14
CA ASN A 172 11.91 11.72 -11.79
C ASN A 172 10.70 11.24 -10.95
N MET A 173 10.88 10.15 -10.19
CA MET A 173 9.82 9.56 -9.38
C MET A 173 9.27 10.53 -8.32
N ASN A 174 10.13 11.34 -7.68
CA ASN A 174 9.68 12.31 -6.68
C ASN A 174 8.86 13.43 -7.30
N GLU A 175 9.20 13.87 -8.53
CA GLU A 175 8.39 14.85 -9.26
C GLU A 175 7.00 14.30 -9.60
N ILE A 176 6.91 13.02 -9.97
CA ILE A 176 5.63 12.34 -10.22
C ILE A 176 4.81 12.27 -8.93
N ILE A 177 5.41 11.85 -7.82
CA ILE A 177 4.73 11.78 -6.52
C ILE A 177 4.21 13.16 -6.10
N VAL A 178 5.05 14.20 -6.17
CA VAL A 178 4.65 15.57 -5.82
C VAL A 178 3.53 16.06 -6.74
N ALA A 179 3.62 15.79 -8.04
CA ALA A 179 2.56 16.15 -8.99
C ALA A 179 1.24 15.47 -8.63
N LYS A 180 1.27 14.17 -8.33
CA LYS A 180 0.08 13.39 -7.96
C LYS A 180 -0.56 13.91 -6.68
N LEU A 181 0.24 14.19 -5.65
CA LEU A 181 -0.25 14.75 -4.39
C LEU A 181 -0.76 16.20 -4.52
N SER A 182 -0.36 16.90 -5.56
CA SER A 182 -0.78 18.28 -5.84
C SER A 182 -2.02 18.36 -6.74
N GLU A 183 -2.58 17.23 -7.17
CA GLU A 183 -3.78 17.21 -8.00
C GLU A 183 -4.98 17.83 -7.25
N PRO A 184 -5.80 18.67 -7.91
CA PRO A 184 -7.01 19.20 -7.32
C PRO A 184 -7.92 18.08 -6.82
N GLY A 185 -8.40 18.18 -5.57
CA GLY A 185 -9.27 17.16 -4.96
C GLY A 185 -8.52 16.01 -4.28
N THR A 186 -7.18 16.02 -4.26
CA THR A 186 -6.42 15.06 -3.44
C THR A 186 -6.81 15.19 -1.96
N ASP A 187 -7.16 14.07 -1.34
CA ASP A 187 -7.46 14.00 0.09
C ASP A 187 -6.25 14.48 0.92
N PRO A 188 -6.38 15.50 1.78
CA PRO A 188 -5.29 15.98 2.62
C PRO A 188 -4.65 14.90 3.52
N ARG A 189 -5.39 13.84 3.88
CA ARG A 189 -4.87 12.70 4.64
C ARG A 189 -3.88 11.87 3.84
N LYS A 190 -4.01 11.80 2.52
CA LYS A 190 -3.04 11.17 1.61
C LYS A 190 -1.73 11.95 1.56
N VAL A 191 -1.81 13.28 1.55
CA VAL A 191 -0.65 14.17 1.65
C VAL A 191 0.07 13.99 2.99
N LEU A 192 -0.69 14.00 4.08
CA LEU A 192 -0.15 13.74 5.42
C LEU A 192 0.51 12.37 5.52
N ALA A 193 -0.12 11.33 4.97
CA ALA A 193 0.41 9.97 4.95
C ALA A 193 1.76 9.87 4.25
N TYR A 194 1.85 10.38 3.03
CA TYR A 194 3.11 10.33 2.30
C TYR A 194 4.20 11.17 2.97
N LEU A 195 3.91 12.43 3.32
CA LEU A 195 4.95 13.31 3.88
C LEU A 195 5.47 12.85 5.25
N SER A 196 4.66 12.16 6.06
CA SER A 196 5.13 11.63 7.33
C SER A 196 5.96 10.35 7.19
N SER A 197 5.90 9.67 6.04
CA SER A 197 6.65 8.45 5.77
C SER A 197 8.17 8.68 5.75
N TRP A 198 8.93 7.60 5.98
CA TRP A 198 10.39 7.59 5.83
C TRP A 198 10.83 7.90 4.39
N ASP A 199 10.03 7.48 3.42
CA ASP A 199 10.29 7.65 2.00
C ASP A 199 10.29 9.11 1.56
N ALA A 200 9.52 9.97 2.22
CA ALA A 200 9.46 11.40 1.92
C ALA A 200 10.59 12.20 2.59
N MET A 201 11.44 11.59 3.42
CA MET A 201 12.46 12.33 4.17
C MET A 201 13.41 13.15 3.31
N PRO A 202 14.03 12.60 2.23
CA PRO A 202 14.92 13.40 1.38
C PRO A 202 14.18 14.59 0.74
N LEU A 203 12.96 14.34 0.26
CA LEU A 203 12.10 15.35 -0.37
C LEU A 203 11.77 16.51 0.57
N ILE A 204 11.51 16.21 1.85
CA ILE A 204 11.14 17.20 2.86
C ILE A 204 12.37 17.97 3.39
N ALA A 205 13.49 17.27 3.56
CA ALA A 205 14.74 17.89 4.02
C ALA A 205 15.30 18.92 3.02
N GLU A 206 15.01 18.74 1.73
CA GLU A 206 15.42 19.62 0.63
C GLU A 206 14.36 20.65 0.24
N ALA A 207 13.20 20.67 0.93
CA ALA A 207 12.10 21.56 0.58
C ALA A 207 12.47 23.05 0.78
N MET A 208 12.51 23.78 -0.33
CA MET A 208 12.75 25.22 -0.34
C MET A 208 11.46 26.02 -0.07
N PRO A 209 11.56 27.25 0.47
CA PRO A 209 10.41 28.15 0.56
C PRO A 209 9.73 28.36 -0.80
N GLY A 210 8.40 28.31 -0.82
CA GLY A 210 7.57 28.42 -2.02
C GLY A 210 7.47 27.16 -2.88
N SER A 211 8.22 26.10 -2.58
CA SER A 211 8.18 24.82 -3.31
C SER A 211 6.82 24.13 -3.19
N GLN A 212 6.53 23.21 -4.12
CA GLN A 212 5.32 22.39 -4.04
C GLN A 212 5.30 21.52 -2.78
N VAL A 213 6.45 21.01 -2.34
CA VAL A 213 6.56 20.24 -1.10
C VAL A 213 6.16 21.09 0.11
N GLN A 214 6.55 22.37 0.16
CA GLN A 214 6.14 23.27 1.24
C GLN A 214 4.62 23.53 1.22
N LYS A 215 4.01 23.64 0.02
CA LYS A 215 2.54 23.76 -0.12
C LYS A 215 1.82 22.50 0.37
N LEU A 216 2.33 21.31 0.03
CA LEU A 216 1.82 20.04 0.52
C LEU A 216 1.95 19.92 2.05
N ALA A 217 3.07 20.34 2.63
CA ALA A 217 3.24 20.40 4.08
C ALA A 217 2.23 21.36 4.74
N ALA A 218 1.92 22.49 4.10
CA ALA A 218 0.88 23.40 4.59
C ALA A 218 -0.54 22.78 4.53
N ILE A 219 -0.82 21.94 3.52
CA ILE A 219 -2.07 21.16 3.44
C ILE A 219 -2.14 20.16 4.60
N ALA A 220 -1.07 19.41 4.85
CA ALA A 220 -0.98 18.47 5.96
C ALA A 220 -1.18 19.15 7.32
N ARG A 221 -0.55 20.32 7.55
CA ARG A 221 -0.74 21.15 8.74
C ARG A 221 -2.21 21.56 8.91
N ARG A 222 -2.82 22.12 7.85
CA ARG A 222 -4.23 22.55 7.87
C ARG A 222 -5.17 21.39 8.24
N GLN A 223 -4.93 20.20 7.70
CA GLN A 223 -5.73 19.01 8.02
C GLN A 223 -5.65 18.67 9.50
N SER A 224 -4.46 18.72 10.09
CA SER A 224 -4.27 18.53 11.54
C SER A 224 -4.95 19.63 12.36
N ASP A 225 -4.84 20.90 11.94
CA ASP A 225 -5.47 22.03 12.63
C ASP A 225 -7.00 21.96 12.64
N GLN A 226 -7.60 21.41 11.57
CA GLN A 226 -9.04 21.16 11.46
C GLN A 226 -9.52 20.00 12.34
N ASN A 227 -8.60 19.15 12.82
CA ASN A 227 -8.89 17.98 13.64
C ASN A 227 -8.09 18.01 14.96
N PRO A 228 -8.26 19.04 15.81
CA PRO A 228 -7.43 19.22 17.00
C PRO A 228 -7.61 18.12 18.06
N GLY A 229 -8.66 17.29 17.97
CA GLY A 229 -8.83 16.10 18.81
C GLY A 229 -7.97 14.90 18.39
N ASN A 230 -7.45 14.91 17.16
CA ASN A 230 -6.67 13.80 16.61
C ASN A 230 -5.18 13.99 16.94
N ARG A 231 -4.71 13.27 17.97
CA ARG A 231 -3.31 13.32 18.40
C ARG A 231 -2.36 12.81 17.32
N ASP A 232 -2.70 11.71 16.66
CA ASP A 232 -1.83 11.09 15.66
C ASP A 232 -1.54 12.05 14.50
N MET A 233 -2.56 12.76 13.99
CA MET A 233 -2.36 13.75 12.93
C MET A 233 -1.40 14.87 13.36
N ARG A 234 -1.50 15.35 14.61
CA ARG A 234 -0.58 16.37 15.13
C ARG A 234 0.85 15.85 15.24
N ASP A 235 1.03 14.64 15.75
CA ASP A 235 2.34 14.03 15.92
C ASP A 235 3.01 13.79 14.55
N LEU A 236 2.23 13.42 13.53
CA LEU A 236 2.70 13.29 12.13
C LEU A 236 3.08 14.63 11.50
N VAL A 237 2.28 15.68 11.70
CA VAL A 237 2.62 17.04 11.23
C VAL A 237 3.88 17.55 11.92
N HIS A 238 4.01 17.34 13.23
CA HIS A 238 5.22 17.70 13.97
C HIS A 238 6.45 16.97 13.41
N THR A 239 6.30 15.68 13.08
CA THR A 239 7.34 14.89 12.43
C THR A 239 7.75 15.46 11.07
N ILE A 240 6.79 15.88 10.25
CA ILE A 240 7.07 16.53 8.95
C ILE A 240 7.86 17.82 9.17
N GLU A 241 7.38 18.69 10.06
CA GLU A 241 7.97 20.01 10.32
C GLU A 241 9.37 19.91 10.91
N ALA A 242 9.60 18.97 11.83
CA ALA A 242 10.91 18.71 12.41
C ALA A 242 11.96 18.26 11.38
N ARG A 243 11.51 17.69 10.24
CA ARG A 243 12.37 17.26 9.14
C ARG A 243 12.61 18.37 8.11
N MET A 244 11.86 19.46 8.14
CA MET A 244 12.01 20.58 7.22
C MET A 244 13.03 21.60 7.73
N LYS A 245 13.89 22.09 6.83
CA LYS A 245 14.74 23.27 7.11
C LYS A 245 13.92 24.55 7.25
N HIS A 246 12.83 24.65 6.48
CA HIS A 246 11.96 25.81 6.41
C HIS A 246 10.49 25.39 6.53
N PRO A 247 10.01 25.04 7.75
CA PRO A 247 8.64 24.60 7.95
C PRO A 247 7.65 25.70 7.52
N PRO A 248 6.44 25.35 7.04
CA PRO A 248 5.43 26.34 6.70
C PRO A 248 5.14 27.23 7.90
N PRO A 249 4.88 28.53 7.72
CA PRO A 249 4.50 29.41 8.82
C PRO A 249 3.24 28.87 9.51
N ALA A 250 3.17 29.05 10.83
CA ALA A 250 1.99 28.66 11.59
C ALA A 250 0.74 29.34 11.03
N ALA A 251 -0.36 28.60 10.96
CA ALA A 251 -1.64 29.21 10.62
C ALA A 251 -1.98 30.29 11.66
N PRO A 252 -2.51 31.44 11.25
CA PRO A 252 -2.98 32.44 12.21
C PRO A 252 -3.99 31.77 13.14
N LYS A 253 -3.80 31.90 14.46
CA LYS A 253 -4.75 31.38 15.44
C LYS A 253 -6.13 31.96 15.12
N PRO A 254 -7.20 31.16 15.10
CA PRO A 254 -8.54 31.70 14.94
C PRO A 254 -8.76 32.67 16.09
N VAL A 255 -8.84 33.96 15.77
CA VAL A 255 -9.25 34.98 16.72
C VAL A 255 -10.73 34.72 16.94
N PHE A 256 -11.05 34.10 18.06
CA PHE A 256 -12.42 34.07 18.56
C PHE A 256 -12.80 35.51 18.93
N THR A 257 -13.28 36.28 17.95
CA THR A 257 -14.05 37.48 18.25
C THR A 257 -15.36 36.99 18.82
N MET A 258 -15.50 37.06 20.15
CA MET A 258 -16.83 36.97 20.74
C MET A 258 -17.71 38.02 20.04
N PRO A 259 -18.90 37.65 19.51
CA PRO A 259 -19.83 38.66 19.06
C PRO A 259 -20.11 39.54 20.27
N ALA A 260 -19.71 40.81 20.21
CA ALA A 260 -20.13 41.80 21.17
C ALA A 260 -21.66 41.86 21.05
N GLY A 261 -22.33 41.18 21.98
CA GLY A 261 -23.77 41.29 22.13
C GLY A 261 -24.13 42.78 22.30
N PRO A 262 -25.30 43.20 21.80
CA PRO A 262 -25.71 44.60 21.89
C PRO A 262 -25.67 45.07 23.35
N ALA A 263 -25.03 46.22 23.57
CA ALA A 263 -24.94 46.84 24.88
C ALA A 263 -26.35 47.03 25.45
N VAL A 264 -26.62 46.39 26.58
CA VAL A 264 -27.87 46.59 27.33
C VAL A 264 -27.85 48.02 27.88
N PRO A 265 -28.80 48.89 27.50
CA PRO A 265 -28.85 50.24 28.05
C PRO A 265 -29.18 50.20 29.55
N PRO A 266 -28.64 51.14 30.34
CA PRO A 266 -28.87 51.17 31.78
C PRO A 266 -30.35 51.39 32.10
N ALA A 267 -30.86 50.61 33.05
CA ALA A 267 -32.24 50.68 33.51
C ALA A 267 -32.57 52.07 34.11
N PRO A 268 -33.78 52.62 33.88
CA PRO A 268 -34.18 53.89 34.47
C PRO A 268 -34.27 53.78 36.00
N LYS A 269 -33.69 54.75 36.70
CA LYS A 269 -33.94 54.94 38.13
C LYS A 269 -35.38 55.44 38.31
N HIS A 270 -36.20 54.69 39.02
CA HIS A 270 -37.53 55.14 39.43
C HIS A 270 -37.42 56.18 40.58
N PRO A 271 -38.37 57.13 40.66
CA PRO A 271 -38.38 58.24 41.61
C PRO A 271 -38.57 57.82 43.07
#